data_AF-A0A7V8WYY8-F1
#
_entry.id   AF-A0A7V8WYY8-F1
#
_cell.length_a   1.000
_cell.length_b   1.000
_cell.length_c   1.000
_cell.angle_alpha   90.00
_cell.angle_beta   90.00
_cell.angle_gamma   90.00
#
_symmetry.space_group_name_H-M   'P 1'
#
loop_
_entity.id
_entity.type
_entity.pdbx_description
1 polymer ?
#
loop_
_entity_poly.entity_id
_entity_poly.type
_entity_poly.pdbx_seq_one_letter_code
_entity_poly.pdbx_strand_id
1 'polypeptide(L)'
;MAAGALPDVDADRHGVHRSRRIGLDHVGGDRRAAGPRPRAATNRRHGWLNVDDLVAQVPSATYAGQLRRLVRQLRRGGATRVLVANVPPLDHLPAYLDRAGITLSTADVVNAIIDDYNAAIADVVADEGAELVDLHVAGLAARADGTEAALVSDDGFHRSTAGHARVAAVFAEVVG
;
A
#
# COMPACT_ATOMS: atom_id res chain seq x y z
N MET A 1 38.24 39.84 -26.71
CA MET A 1 38.94 38.57 -27.01
C MET A 1 38.35 37.50 -26.10
N ALA A 2 37.91 36.41 -26.72
CA ALA A 2 37.13 35.33 -26.13
C ALA A 2 38.01 34.11 -25.80
N ALA A 3 37.39 33.20 -25.03
CA ALA A 3 37.66 31.77 -24.90
C ALA A 3 38.83 31.31 -24.01
N GLY A 4 38.46 30.55 -22.98
CA GLY A 4 39.34 29.69 -22.19
C GLY A 4 38.62 28.37 -21.87
N ALA A 5 38.92 27.36 -22.70
CA ALA A 5 38.87 25.90 -22.56
C ALA A 5 37.92 25.18 -21.55
N LEU A 6 37.16 24.22 -22.08
CA LEU A 6 36.86 22.89 -21.50
C LEU A 6 37.75 21.85 -22.24
N PRO A 7 37.88 20.56 -21.83
CA PRO A 7 37.22 19.83 -20.73
C PRO A 7 38.21 19.01 -19.86
N ASP A 8 37.74 18.37 -18.78
CA ASP A 8 37.94 16.92 -18.64
C ASP A 8 36.85 16.28 -17.77
N VAL A 9 36.45 15.11 -18.24
CA VAL A 9 35.45 14.20 -17.69
C VAL A 9 36.24 13.16 -16.91
N ASP A 10 35.94 12.97 -15.63
CA ASP A 10 36.03 11.61 -15.11
C ASP A 10 34.91 11.31 -14.11
N ALA A 11 34.28 10.20 -14.41
CA ALA A 11 33.10 9.66 -13.78
C ALA A 11 33.56 8.43 -13.02
N ASP A 12 33.47 8.46 -11.69
CA ASP A 12 33.44 7.23 -10.91
C ASP A 12 32.37 7.38 -9.82
N ARG A 13 31.18 6.86 -10.10
CA ARG A 13 30.73 5.52 -9.73
C ARG A 13 30.64 5.34 -8.21
N HIS A 14 29.47 5.65 -7.66
CA HIS A 14 28.79 4.79 -6.68
C HIS A 14 27.30 5.13 -6.70
N GLY A 15 26.60 4.56 -7.68
CA GLY A 15 25.14 4.53 -7.72
C GLY A 15 24.60 3.62 -6.63
N VAL A 16 24.40 4.17 -5.43
CA VAL A 16 23.60 3.50 -4.40
C VAL A 16 22.14 3.75 -4.74
N HIS A 17 21.51 2.80 -5.44
CA HIS A 17 20.07 2.78 -5.62
C HIS A 17 19.40 2.73 -4.24
N ARG A 18 18.92 3.88 -3.76
CA ARG A 18 18.12 3.94 -2.53
C ARG A 18 16.70 3.50 -2.86
N SER A 19 16.42 2.21 -2.72
CA SER A 19 15.05 1.70 -2.65
C SER A 19 14.37 2.28 -1.40
N ARG A 20 13.48 3.25 -1.57
CA ARG A 20 12.57 3.67 -0.50
C ARG A 20 11.34 2.77 -0.56
N ARG A 21 11.26 1.80 0.35
CA ARG A 21 10.02 1.07 0.60
C ARG A 21 9.03 2.03 1.26
N ILE A 22 7.92 2.32 0.60
CA ILE A 22 6.81 3.07 1.21
C ILE A 22 5.75 2.04 1.58
N GLY A 23 5.94 1.45 2.75
CA GLY A 23 4.84 1.07 3.63
C GLY A 23 4.76 2.19 4.66
N LEU A 24 3.76 3.06 4.58
CA LEU A 24 3.57 4.15 5.53
C LEU A 24 3.02 3.58 6.85
N ASP A 25 3.89 2.97 7.65
CA ASP A 25 3.64 2.73 9.08
C ASP A 25 4.09 3.98 9.85
N HIS A 26 3.16 4.83 10.25
CA HIS A 26 3.49 5.95 11.13
C HIS A 26 3.59 5.45 12.58
N VAL A 27 4.80 5.13 13.04
CA VAL A 27 5.10 4.93 14.46
C VAL A 27 5.54 6.26 15.06
N GLY A 28 4.58 7.00 15.61
CA GLY A 28 4.84 8.18 16.45
C GLY A 28 5.04 7.76 17.90
N GLY A 29 6.30 7.56 18.31
CA GLY A 29 6.66 7.49 19.71
C GLY A 29 7.21 8.84 20.17
N ASP A 30 6.57 9.47 21.15
CA ASP A 30 7.30 10.36 22.05
C ASP A 30 6.71 10.33 23.47
N ARG A 31 7.59 10.14 24.45
CA ARG A 31 7.24 10.17 25.89
C ARG A 31 7.56 11.57 26.42
N ARG A 32 6.57 12.26 26.99
CA ARG A 32 6.64 12.86 28.36
C ARG A 32 5.36 13.64 28.74
N ALA A 33 4.86 13.26 29.93
CA ALA A 33 4.23 14.03 31.02
C ALA A 33 2.84 14.71 30.90
N ALA A 34 1.97 14.25 31.82
CA ALA A 34 1.04 14.96 32.72
C ALA A 34 -0.42 15.29 32.28
N GLY A 35 -1.37 14.73 33.06
CA GLY A 35 -2.79 15.14 33.17
C GLY A 35 -3.81 14.08 32.70
N PRO A 36 -4.84 13.73 33.49
CA PRO A 36 -5.85 12.77 33.07
C PRO A 36 -6.78 13.44 32.05
N ARG A 37 -6.55 13.17 30.76
CA ARG A 37 -7.48 13.55 29.70
C ARG A 37 -8.60 12.49 29.60
N PRO A 38 -9.85 12.90 29.33
CA PRO A 38 -10.91 11.95 29.00
C PRO A 38 -10.42 11.06 27.85
N ARG A 39 -10.64 9.75 27.96
CA ARG A 39 -10.29 8.78 26.91
C ARG A 39 -11.08 9.13 25.65
N ALA A 40 -10.50 9.99 24.80
CA ALA A 40 -10.83 9.98 23.39
C ALA A 40 -10.55 8.56 22.91
N ALA A 41 -11.58 7.86 22.45
CA ALA A 41 -11.41 6.61 21.72
C ALA A 41 -10.47 6.93 20.57
N THR A 42 -9.19 6.57 20.75
CA THR A 42 -8.20 6.64 19.70
C THR A 42 -8.56 5.49 18.78
N ASN A 43 -9.43 5.77 17.81
CA ASN A 43 -9.65 4.90 16.66
C ASN A 43 -8.35 4.89 15.87
N ARG A 44 -7.39 4.08 16.34
CA ARG A 44 -6.18 3.74 15.61
C ARG A 44 -6.61 2.89 14.43
N ARG A 45 -6.75 3.53 13.27
CA ARG A 45 -6.87 2.83 12.00
C ARG A 45 -5.45 2.46 11.57
N HIS A 46 -5.12 1.17 11.63
CA HIS A 46 -3.90 0.62 11.03
C HIS A 46 -4.33 -0.02 9.71
N GLY A 47 -4.30 0.76 8.64
CA GLY A 47 -4.83 0.37 7.34
C GLY A 47 -3.81 0.62 6.24
N TRP A 48 -3.91 -0.17 5.18
CA TRP A 48 -3.25 0.14 3.91
C TRP A 48 -3.92 1.37 3.31
N LEU A 49 -3.16 2.27 2.66
CA LEU A 49 -3.71 3.48 2.03
C LEU A 49 -4.93 3.19 1.13
N ASN A 50 -4.90 2.10 0.37
CA ASN A 50 -6.02 1.68 -0.50
C ASN A 50 -7.22 1.15 0.29
N VAL A 51 -7.04 0.42 1.39
CA VAL A 51 -8.14 -0.15 2.18
C VAL A 51 -8.88 0.95 2.95
N ASP A 52 -8.19 1.97 3.46
CA ASP A 52 -8.84 3.09 4.15
C ASP A 52 -9.72 3.92 3.19
N ASP A 53 -9.25 4.20 1.96
CA ASP A 53 -10.01 4.92 0.95
C ASP A 53 -11.19 4.09 0.41
N LEU A 54 -10.99 2.77 0.28
CA LEU A 54 -12.05 1.82 -0.08
C LEU A 54 -13.15 1.81 0.98
N VAL A 55 -12.80 1.73 2.27
CA VAL A 55 -13.73 1.82 3.41
C VAL A 55 -14.42 3.19 3.48
N ALA A 56 -13.74 4.26 3.08
CA ALA A 56 -14.32 5.59 2.97
C ALA A 56 -15.16 5.79 1.68
N GLN A 57 -15.30 4.75 0.86
CA GLN A 57 -16.02 4.75 -0.42
C GLN A 57 -15.54 5.85 -1.38
N VAL A 58 -14.24 6.13 -1.38
CA VAL A 58 -13.64 7.03 -2.37
C VAL A 58 -13.83 6.41 -3.76
N PRO A 59 -14.33 7.14 -4.77
CA PRO A 59 -14.43 6.62 -6.13
C PRO A 59 -13.05 6.21 -6.66
N SER A 60 -12.95 5.05 -7.31
CA SER A 60 -11.68 4.51 -7.84
C SER A 60 -10.95 5.50 -8.77
N ALA A 61 -11.68 6.27 -9.57
CA ALA A 61 -11.12 7.34 -10.40
C ALA A 61 -10.47 8.48 -9.60
N THR A 62 -11.08 8.87 -8.46
CA THR A 62 -10.51 9.87 -7.55
C THR A 62 -9.23 9.35 -6.91
N TYR A 63 -9.28 8.12 -6.40
CA TYR A 63 -8.13 7.42 -5.84
C TYR A 63 -6.99 7.31 -6.87
N ALA A 64 -7.28 6.91 -8.11
CA ALA A 64 -6.30 6.82 -9.20
C ALA A 64 -5.60 8.18 -9.45
N GLY A 65 -6.36 9.27 -9.49
CA GLY A 65 -5.81 10.61 -9.66
C GLY A 65 -4.92 11.08 -8.50
N GLN A 66 -5.20 10.62 -7.27
CA GLN A 66 -4.37 10.91 -6.09
C GLN A 66 -3.12 10.04 -6.07
N LEU A 67 -3.28 8.73 -6.30
CA LEU A 67 -2.18 7.77 -6.39
C LEU A 67 -1.19 8.17 -7.49
N ARG A 68 -1.66 8.55 -8.68
CA ARG A 68 -0.81 8.99 -9.80
C ARG A 68 0.09 10.17 -9.39
N ARG A 69 -0.47 11.18 -8.71
CA ARG A 69 0.30 12.32 -8.22
C ARG A 69 1.35 11.90 -7.20
N LEU A 70 0.99 11.02 -6.27
CA LEU A 70 1.89 10.51 -5.26
C LEU A 70 3.05 9.70 -5.89
N VAL A 71 2.75 8.73 -6.75
CA VAL A 71 3.75 7.90 -7.43
C VAL A 71 4.70 8.76 -8.25
N ARG A 72 4.17 9.71 -9.04
CA ARG A 72 4.99 10.63 -9.83
C ARG A 72 5.98 11.44 -8.99
N GLN A 73 5.53 11.98 -7.86
CA GLN A 73 6.38 12.72 -6.93
C GLN A 73 7.47 11.84 -6.32
N LEU A 74 7.13 10.60 -5.96
CA LEU A 74 8.05 9.66 -5.33
C LEU A 74 9.11 9.14 -6.30
N ARG A 75 8.73 8.87 -7.56
CA ARG A 75 9.66 8.42 -8.60
C ARG A 75 10.75 9.43 -8.90
N ARG A 76 10.52 10.74 -8.66
CA ARG A 76 11.50 11.82 -8.88
C ARG A 76 12.15 11.74 -10.28
N GLY A 77 11.33 11.63 -11.30
CA GLY A 77 11.79 11.48 -12.69
C GLY A 77 12.47 10.14 -13.01
N GLY A 78 12.18 9.09 -12.22
CA GLY A 78 12.73 7.74 -12.41
C GLY A 78 13.94 7.41 -11.52
N ALA A 79 14.41 8.37 -10.72
CA ALA A 79 15.53 8.16 -9.78
C ALA A 79 15.20 7.22 -8.61
N THR A 80 13.91 6.99 -8.33
CA THR A 80 13.44 6.10 -7.25
C THR A 80 12.58 4.99 -7.83
N ARG A 81 12.90 3.73 -7.52
CA ARG A 81 11.97 2.60 -7.70
C ARG A 81 10.82 2.75 -6.72
N VAL A 82 9.58 2.70 -7.22
CA VAL A 82 8.37 2.81 -6.40
C VAL A 82 7.57 1.53 -6.60
N LEU A 83 7.27 0.85 -5.49
CA LEU A 83 6.44 -0.33 -5.47
C LEU A 83 5.06 0.07 -4.93
N VAL A 84 4.00 -0.38 -5.61
CA VAL A 84 2.62 -0.09 -5.23
C VAL A 84 1.88 -1.41 -5.08
N ALA A 85 1.31 -1.63 -3.91
CA ALA A 85 0.52 -2.82 -3.64
C ALA A 85 -0.96 -2.60 -3.99
N ASN A 86 -1.59 -3.63 -4.58
CA ASN A 86 -3.03 -3.65 -4.82
C ASN A 86 -3.81 -4.20 -3.60
N VAL A 87 -5.14 -4.25 -3.71
CA VAL A 87 -6.05 -4.65 -2.63
C VAL A 87 -6.17 -6.19 -2.60
N PRO A 88 -5.87 -6.85 -1.48
CA PRO A 88 -6.11 -8.29 -1.33
C PRO A 88 -7.62 -8.60 -1.30
N PRO A 89 -8.05 -9.86 -1.42
CA PRO A 89 -9.45 -10.22 -1.23
C PRO A 89 -9.94 -9.86 0.19
N LEU A 90 -11.10 -9.19 0.30
CA LEU A 90 -11.70 -8.78 1.58
C LEU A 90 -13.14 -9.31 1.77
N ASP A 91 -13.65 -9.98 0.74
CA ASP A 91 -15.04 -10.40 0.52
C ASP A 91 -15.59 -11.48 1.46
N HIS A 92 -14.78 -11.99 2.37
CA HIS A 92 -15.18 -12.96 3.41
C HIS A 92 -14.92 -12.44 4.83
N LEU A 93 -14.24 -11.30 4.96
CA LEU A 93 -13.86 -10.74 6.25
C LEU A 93 -15.06 -10.02 6.87
N PRO A 94 -15.52 -10.43 8.08
CA PRO A 94 -16.75 -9.89 8.68
C PRO A 94 -16.76 -8.37 8.82
N ALA A 95 -15.58 -7.75 8.95
CA ALA A 95 -15.46 -6.32 9.05
C ALA A 95 -15.93 -5.56 7.81
N TYR A 96 -15.87 -6.17 6.62
CA TYR A 96 -16.19 -5.54 5.34
C TYR A 96 -17.59 -5.91 4.81
N LEU A 97 -18.20 -6.97 5.37
CA LEU A 97 -19.50 -7.53 4.93
C LEU A 97 -20.69 -7.13 5.81
N ASP A 98 -20.76 -5.88 6.24
CA ASP A 98 -21.89 -5.36 7.05
C ASP A 98 -22.00 -5.96 8.47
N ARG A 99 -20.86 -6.27 9.10
CA ARG A 99 -20.83 -6.86 10.46
C ARG A 99 -19.99 -6.14 11.51
N ALA A 100 -19.33 -5.03 11.17
CA ALA A 100 -18.49 -4.28 12.11
C ALA A 100 -18.56 -2.74 12.00
N GLY A 101 -19.61 -2.18 11.39
CA GLY A 101 -19.78 -0.73 11.24
C GLY A 101 -18.96 -0.08 10.12
N ILE A 102 -18.33 -0.90 9.28
CA ILE A 102 -17.75 -0.54 7.98
C ILE A 102 -18.66 -1.19 6.93
N THR A 103 -19.65 -0.44 6.43
CA THR A 103 -20.61 -0.98 5.47
C THR A 103 -20.09 -0.77 4.06
N LEU A 104 -19.47 -1.80 3.48
CA LEU A 104 -19.18 -1.79 2.04
C LEU A 104 -20.36 -2.34 1.25
N SER A 105 -20.81 -3.58 1.51
CA SER A 105 -22.06 -4.23 1.03
C SER A 105 -21.87 -5.78 1.06
N THR A 106 -22.53 -6.52 0.17
CA THR A 106 -22.38 -7.96 -0.06
C THR A 106 -21.00 -8.32 -0.63
N ALA A 107 -20.61 -9.60 -0.55
CA ALA A 107 -19.35 -10.11 -1.08
C ALA A 107 -19.14 -9.75 -2.57
N ASP A 108 -20.17 -9.90 -3.40
CA ASP A 108 -20.10 -9.56 -4.84
C ASP A 108 -19.83 -8.07 -5.07
N VAL A 109 -20.45 -7.20 -4.27
CA VAL A 109 -20.22 -5.75 -4.36
C VAL A 109 -18.82 -5.39 -3.87
N VAL A 110 -18.36 -6.01 -2.78
CA VAL A 110 -16.99 -5.83 -2.29
C VAL A 110 -15.97 -6.26 -3.34
N ASN A 111 -16.18 -7.41 -4.00
CA ASN A 111 -15.32 -7.89 -5.07
C ASN A 111 -15.30 -6.92 -6.27
N ALA A 112 -16.47 -6.43 -6.72
CA ALA A 112 -16.52 -5.45 -7.80
C ALA A 112 -15.75 -4.14 -7.46
N ILE A 113 -15.86 -3.66 -6.22
CA ILE A 113 -15.11 -2.48 -5.75
C ILE A 113 -13.60 -2.78 -5.74
N ILE A 114 -13.19 -3.95 -5.25
CA ILE A 114 -11.79 -4.39 -5.24
C ILE A 114 -11.24 -4.44 -6.67
N ASP A 115 -11.99 -5.00 -7.61
CA ASP A 115 -11.61 -5.09 -9.02
C ASP A 115 -11.41 -3.70 -9.63
N ASP A 116 -12.33 -2.76 -9.40
CA ASP A 116 -12.22 -1.38 -9.87
C ASP A 116 -10.96 -0.68 -9.30
N TYR A 117 -10.68 -0.88 -8.01
CA TYR A 117 -9.47 -0.34 -7.37
C TYR A 117 -8.20 -0.97 -7.92
N ASN A 118 -8.19 -2.28 -8.09
CA ASN A 118 -7.02 -3.02 -8.56
C ASN A 118 -6.70 -2.68 -10.02
N ALA A 119 -7.72 -2.49 -10.87
CA ALA A 119 -7.56 -1.99 -12.23
C ALA A 119 -6.96 -0.58 -12.23
N ALA A 120 -7.51 0.34 -11.43
CA ALA A 120 -7.00 1.69 -11.30
C ALA A 120 -5.54 1.74 -10.81
N ILE A 121 -5.16 0.87 -9.87
CA ILE A 121 -3.78 0.74 -9.39
C ILE A 121 -2.87 0.24 -10.52
N ALA A 122 -3.27 -0.80 -11.23
CA ALA A 122 -2.50 -1.37 -12.34
C ALA A 122 -2.23 -0.31 -13.43
N ASP A 123 -3.26 0.45 -13.82
CA ASP A 123 -3.14 1.54 -14.79
C ASP A 123 -2.15 2.60 -14.33
N VAL A 124 -2.25 3.06 -13.07
CA VAL A 124 -1.33 4.07 -12.53
C VAL A 124 0.11 3.55 -12.46
N VAL A 125 0.30 2.29 -12.07
CA VAL A 125 1.63 1.66 -12.02
C VAL A 125 2.25 1.62 -13.42
N ALA A 126 1.49 1.20 -14.43
CA ALA A 126 1.93 1.13 -15.81
C ALA A 126 2.26 2.53 -16.38
N ASP A 127 1.33 3.49 -16.24
CA ASP A 127 1.48 4.86 -16.73
C ASP A 127 2.70 5.56 -16.13
N GLU A 128 2.90 5.40 -14.82
CA GLU A 128 3.94 6.10 -14.10
C GLU A 128 5.23 5.28 -14.02
N GLY A 129 5.34 4.08 -14.61
CA GLY A 129 6.55 3.25 -14.56
C GLY A 129 6.97 2.88 -13.13
N ALA A 130 6.00 2.61 -12.27
CA ALA A 130 6.19 1.98 -10.96
C ALA A 130 6.11 0.45 -11.11
N GLU A 131 6.23 -0.27 -9.99
CA GLU A 131 6.14 -1.74 -9.96
C GLU A 131 4.96 -2.20 -9.11
N LEU A 132 4.16 -3.13 -9.63
CA LEU A 132 3.00 -3.67 -8.94
C LEU A 132 3.44 -4.78 -7.97
N VAL A 133 2.96 -4.69 -6.73
CA VAL A 133 3.01 -5.78 -5.75
C VAL A 133 1.62 -6.38 -5.66
N ASP A 134 1.42 -7.54 -6.29
CA ASP A 134 0.09 -8.15 -6.43
C ASP A 134 -0.29 -9.02 -5.24
N LEU A 135 -0.94 -8.39 -4.27
CA LEU A 135 -1.46 -9.02 -3.07
C LEU A 135 -2.81 -9.66 -3.29
N HIS A 136 -3.53 -9.23 -4.32
CA HIS A 136 -4.77 -9.85 -4.72
C HIS A 136 -4.53 -11.31 -5.12
N VAL A 137 -3.59 -11.54 -6.04
CA VAL A 137 -3.16 -12.88 -6.46
C VAL A 137 -2.58 -13.67 -5.28
N ALA A 138 -1.72 -13.06 -4.46
CA ALA A 138 -1.14 -13.74 -3.31
C ALA A 138 -2.20 -14.16 -2.26
N GLY A 139 -3.24 -13.33 -2.07
CA GLY A 139 -4.36 -13.62 -1.18
C GLY A 139 -5.25 -14.75 -1.72
N LEU A 140 -5.59 -14.72 -3.02
CA LEU A 140 -6.34 -15.80 -3.67
C LEU A 140 -5.61 -17.14 -3.62
N ALA A 141 -4.28 -17.13 -3.78
CA ALA A 141 -3.47 -18.34 -3.61
C ALA A 141 -3.54 -18.88 -2.18
N ALA A 142 -3.39 -18.01 -1.16
CA ALA A 142 -3.53 -18.41 0.23
C ALA A 142 -4.93 -18.97 0.55
N ARG A 143 -5.98 -18.42 -0.08
CA ARG A 143 -7.35 -18.93 0.03
C ARG A 143 -7.48 -20.33 -0.58
N ALA A 144 -6.97 -20.52 -1.79
CA ALA A 144 -6.99 -21.82 -2.47
C ALA A 144 -6.25 -22.90 -1.66
N ASP A 145 -5.17 -22.51 -0.98
CA ASP A 145 -4.37 -23.39 -0.11
C ASP A 145 -4.98 -23.57 1.29
N GLY A 146 -6.09 -22.88 1.62
CA GLY A 146 -6.73 -22.93 2.93
C GLY A 146 -5.93 -22.27 4.06
N THR A 147 -4.94 -21.43 3.73
CA THR A 147 -4.04 -20.76 4.68
C THR A 147 -4.43 -19.31 4.99
N GLU A 148 -5.36 -18.73 4.22
CA GLU A 148 -5.80 -17.33 4.34
C GLU A 148 -6.21 -16.96 5.78
N ALA A 149 -6.95 -17.83 6.47
CA ALA A 149 -7.40 -17.57 7.84
C ALA A 149 -6.24 -17.32 8.82
N ALA A 150 -5.08 -17.96 8.64
CA ALA A 150 -3.91 -17.75 9.50
C ALA A 150 -3.23 -16.40 9.26
N LEU A 151 -3.54 -15.72 8.14
CA LEU A 151 -2.99 -14.41 7.78
C LEU A 151 -3.79 -13.24 8.39
N VAL A 152 -4.96 -13.51 8.95
CA VAL A 152 -5.87 -12.52 9.54
C VAL A 152 -5.79 -12.64 11.06
N SER A 153 -5.82 -11.52 11.78
CA SER A 153 -5.88 -11.53 13.25
C SER A 153 -7.27 -11.87 13.78
N ASP A 154 -7.36 -12.19 15.07
CA ASP A 154 -8.60 -12.57 15.75
C ASP A 154 -9.71 -11.48 15.69
N ASP A 155 -9.35 -10.24 15.38
CA ASP A 155 -10.32 -9.15 15.18
C ASP A 155 -11.03 -9.21 13.81
N GLY A 156 -10.64 -10.14 12.93
CA GLY A 156 -11.24 -10.35 11.61
C GLY A 156 -11.10 -9.16 10.66
N PHE A 157 -10.16 -8.26 10.94
CA PHE A 157 -9.96 -7.02 10.19
C PHE A 157 -8.49 -6.76 9.89
N HIS A 158 -7.60 -6.89 10.88
CA HIS A 158 -6.17 -6.67 10.68
C HIS A 158 -5.45 -7.95 10.27
N ARG A 159 -4.20 -7.79 9.85
CA ARG A 159 -3.30 -8.91 9.55
C ARG A 159 -2.74 -9.48 10.85
N SER A 160 -2.60 -10.79 10.90
CA SER A 160 -1.79 -11.45 11.93
C SER A 160 -0.30 -11.16 11.71
N THR A 161 0.55 -11.57 12.66
CA THR A 161 2.01 -11.53 12.45
C THR A 161 2.42 -12.31 11.20
N ALA A 162 1.81 -13.47 10.94
CA ALA A 162 2.04 -14.24 9.74
C ALA A 162 1.54 -13.51 8.48
N GLY A 163 0.40 -12.81 8.56
CA GLY A 163 -0.09 -11.95 7.47
C GLY A 163 0.88 -10.83 7.12
N HIS A 164 1.44 -10.14 8.11
CA HIS A 164 2.48 -9.13 7.89
C HIS A 164 3.74 -9.74 7.25
N ALA A 165 4.18 -10.92 7.72
CA ALA A 165 5.32 -11.62 7.14
C ALA A 165 5.07 -12.03 5.69
N ARG A 166 3.88 -12.55 5.36
CA ARG A 166 3.52 -12.91 3.99
C ARG A 166 3.52 -11.69 3.07
N VAL A 167 2.95 -10.58 3.49
CA VAL A 167 3.01 -9.32 2.74
C VAL A 167 4.46 -8.91 2.48
N ALA A 168 5.31 -8.92 3.51
CA ALA A 168 6.72 -8.57 3.35
C ALA A 168 7.44 -9.49 2.35
N ALA A 169 7.09 -10.77 2.31
CA ALA A 169 7.61 -11.72 1.33
C ALA A 169 7.18 -11.36 -0.10
N VAL A 170 5.91 -11.03 -0.35
CA VAL A 170 5.45 -10.61 -1.69
C VAL A 170 6.16 -9.33 -2.15
N PHE A 171 6.42 -8.37 -1.25
CA PHE A 171 7.25 -7.21 -1.58
C PHE A 171 8.69 -7.60 -1.92
N ALA A 172 9.27 -8.57 -1.20
CA ALA A 172 10.63 -9.03 -1.46
C ALA A 172 10.75 -9.73 -2.82
N GLU A 173 9.73 -10.46 -3.26
CA GLU A 173 9.65 -11.10 -4.58
C GLU A 173 9.77 -10.10 -5.74
N VAL A 174 9.25 -8.87 -5.58
CA VAL A 174 9.33 -7.79 -6.60
C VAL A 174 10.66 -7.02 -6.53
N VAL A 175 11.26 -6.90 -5.34
CA VAL A 175 12.53 -6.18 -5.16
C VAL A 175 13.73 -7.00 -5.66
N GLY A 176 13.64 -8.33 -5.56
CA GLY A 176 14.70 -9.31 -5.82
C GLY A 176 15.25 -9.33 -7.23
#